data_AF-A0A956U2H3-F1
#
_entry.id   AF-A0A956U2H3-F1
#
_cell.length_a   1.000
_cell.length_b   1.000
_cell.length_c   1.000
_cell.angle_alpha   90.00
_cell.angle_beta   90.00
_cell.angle_gamma   90.00
#
_symmetry.space_group_name_H-M   'P 1'
#
loop_
_entity.id
_entity.type
_entity.pdbx_description
1 polymer ?
#
loop_
_entity_poly.entity_id
_entity_poly.type
_entity_poly.pdbx_seq_one_letter_code
_entity_poly.pdbx_strand_id
1 'polypeptide(L)'
;ASEFNFLLGAFVFEDVGVTAYNGAAPLITSKDILAAAASILAVEAYHAGEIRVVLYALGQDNPTLIDTANAISDARDMFDSDGIDNDQPITAGGANIIPTDANGLAFGRSVESVLRIVYLNSDGLPGGFFPNGLNGTFA
;
A
#
# COMPACT_ATOMS: atom_id res chain seq x y z
N ALA A 1 2.19 13.66 18.35
CA ALA A 1 2.19 13.51 16.88
C ALA A 1 1.09 14.40 16.29
N SER A 2 1.25 14.91 15.07
CA SER A 2 0.19 15.63 14.35
C SER A 2 -0.76 14.62 13.69
N GLU A 3 -2.06 14.94 13.61
CA GLU A 3 -3.05 14.15 12.87
C GLU A 3 -2.63 13.94 11.41
N PHE A 4 -2.08 14.96 10.76
CA PHE A 4 -1.56 14.85 9.39
C PHE A 4 -0.43 13.84 9.26
N ASN A 5 0.50 13.82 10.23
CA ASN A 5 1.60 12.86 10.21
C ASN A 5 1.10 11.43 10.46
N PHE A 6 0.05 11.28 11.27
CA PHE A 6 -0.60 9.99 11.47
C PHE A 6 -1.24 9.49 10.18
N LEU A 7 -2.04 10.33 9.51
CA LEU A 7 -2.71 9.97 8.25
C LEU A 7 -1.71 9.64 7.13
N LEU A 8 -0.66 10.46 6.97
CA LEU A 8 0.39 10.19 5.99
C LEU A 8 1.18 8.93 6.35
N GLY A 9 1.46 8.70 7.64
CA GLY A 9 2.11 7.47 8.11
C GLY A 9 1.26 6.22 7.88
N ALA A 10 -0.05 6.29 8.09
CA ALA A 10 -0.98 5.22 7.75
C ALA A 10 -1.01 5.00 6.24
N PHE A 11 -1.09 6.07 5.46
CA PHE A 11 -1.10 6.00 4.00
C PHE A 11 0.11 5.26 3.44
N VAL A 12 1.30 5.39 4.04
CA VAL A 12 2.50 4.61 3.65
C VAL A 12 2.22 3.10 3.60
N PHE A 13 1.42 2.55 4.52
CA PHE A 13 1.26 1.11 4.70
C PHE A 13 -0.06 0.53 4.18
N GLU A 14 -1.20 1.22 4.34
CA GLU A 14 -2.50 0.56 4.13
C GLU A 14 -2.69 0.09 2.67
N ASP A 15 -2.24 0.86 1.66
CA ASP A 15 -2.26 0.40 0.26
C ASP A 15 -1.31 -0.78 0.01
N VAL A 16 -0.19 -0.82 0.73
CA VAL A 16 0.74 -1.97 0.69
C VAL A 16 0.07 -3.19 1.30
N GLY A 17 -0.71 -3.04 2.37
CA GLY A 17 -1.51 -4.10 2.98
C GLY A 17 -2.47 -4.73 1.97
N VAL A 18 -3.30 -3.92 1.30
CA VAL A 18 -4.24 -4.40 0.28
C VAL A 18 -3.51 -5.20 -0.81
N THR A 19 -2.45 -4.63 -1.37
CA THR A 19 -1.72 -5.25 -2.48
C THR A 19 -0.90 -6.47 -2.07
N ALA A 20 -0.38 -6.52 -0.84
CA ALA A 20 0.31 -7.67 -0.28
C ALA A 20 -0.65 -8.85 -0.04
N TYR A 21 -1.81 -8.62 0.57
CA TYR A 21 -2.78 -9.69 0.83
C TYR A 21 -3.39 -10.23 -0.45
N ASN A 22 -3.67 -9.37 -1.44
CA ASN A 22 -4.14 -9.82 -2.75
C ASN A 22 -3.05 -10.61 -3.49
N GLY A 23 -1.80 -10.15 -3.47
CA GLY A 23 -0.66 -10.88 -4.04
C GLY A 23 -0.39 -12.24 -3.37
N ALA A 24 -0.66 -12.35 -2.07
CA ALA A 24 -0.54 -13.60 -1.32
C ALA A 24 -1.74 -14.56 -1.52
N ALA A 25 -2.90 -14.06 -1.96
CA ALA A 25 -4.12 -14.87 -2.06
C ALA A 25 -3.97 -16.16 -2.89
N PRO A 26 -3.27 -16.17 -4.05
CA PRO A 26 -3.03 -17.40 -4.83
C PRO A 26 -2.17 -18.44 -4.11
N LEU A 27 -1.41 -18.06 -3.09
CA LEU A 27 -0.51 -18.94 -2.33
C LEU A 27 -1.23 -19.67 -1.18
N ILE A 28 -2.46 -19.26 -0.85
CA ILE A 28 -3.24 -19.85 0.24
C ILE A 28 -3.85 -21.18 -0.21
N THR A 29 -3.31 -22.28 0.30
CA THR A 29 -3.80 -23.64 0.00
C THR A 29 -4.78 -24.17 1.04
N SER A 30 -4.70 -23.69 2.28
CA SER A 30 -5.59 -24.12 3.37
C SER A 30 -6.91 -23.38 3.33
N LYS A 31 -8.01 -24.13 3.11
CA LYS A 31 -9.37 -23.60 3.15
C LYS A 31 -9.79 -23.14 4.55
N ASP A 32 -9.16 -23.68 5.59
CA ASP A 32 -9.46 -23.34 6.98
C ASP A 32 -9.10 -21.89 7.31
N ILE A 33 -8.11 -21.32 6.62
CA ILE A 33 -7.66 -19.93 6.81
C ILE A 33 -8.13 -18.98 5.71
N LEU A 34 -8.66 -19.50 4.59
CA LEU A 34 -9.01 -18.68 3.42
C LEU A 34 -10.00 -17.57 3.77
N ALA A 35 -11.04 -17.89 4.54
CA ALA A 35 -12.03 -16.89 4.99
C ALA A 35 -11.41 -15.82 5.89
N ALA A 36 -10.46 -16.20 6.76
CA ALA A 36 -9.77 -15.27 7.62
C ALA A 36 -8.84 -14.34 6.82
N ALA A 37 -8.08 -14.89 5.87
CA ALA A 37 -7.21 -14.10 5.00
C ALA A 37 -7.99 -13.12 4.12
N ALA A 38 -9.11 -13.56 3.54
CA ALA A 38 -10.01 -12.69 2.79
C ALA A 38 -10.61 -11.58 3.66
N SER A 39 -10.91 -11.88 4.94
CA SER A 39 -11.42 -10.88 5.89
C SER A 39 -10.36 -9.83 6.23
N ILE A 40 -9.09 -10.20 6.35
CA ILE A 40 -8.02 -9.24 6.57
C ILE A 40 -7.85 -8.33 5.35
N LEU A 41 -7.77 -8.90 4.14
CA LEU A 41 -7.73 -8.11 2.90
C LEU A 41 -8.87 -7.08 2.83
N ALA A 42 -10.09 -7.46 3.21
CA ALA A 42 -11.23 -6.55 3.22
C ALA A 42 -11.08 -5.41 4.24
N VAL A 43 -10.50 -5.69 5.41
CA VAL A 43 -10.23 -4.67 6.44
C VAL A 43 -9.15 -3.68 5.98
N GLU A 44 -8.06 -4.17 5.41
CA GLU A 44 -7.02 -3.32 4.79
C GLU A 44 -7.64 -2.39 3.74
N ALA A 45 -8.55 -2.90 2.90
CA ALA A 45 -9.24 -2.09 1.90
C ALA A 45 -10.15 -1.00 2.51
N TYR A 46 -10.82 -1.28 3.63
CA TYR A 46 -11.60 -0.27 4.36
C TYR A 46 -10.71 0.82 4.94
N HIS A 47 -9.59 0.47 5.54
CA HIS A 47 -8.64 1.44 6.07
C HIS A 47 -8.04 2.30 4.95
N ALA A 48 -7.53 1.67 3.88
CA ALA A 48 -6.92 2.37 2.75
C ALA A 48 -7.91 3.37 2.11
N GLY A 49 -9.15 2.94 1.88
CA GLY A 49 -10.21 3.81 1.35
C GLY A 49 -10.49 5.01 2.26
N GLU A 50 -10.66 4.79 3.56
CA GLU A 50 -10.94 5.88 4.52
C GLU A 50 -9.77 6.88 4.58
N ILE A 51 -8.52 6.39 4.68
CA ILE A 51 -7.34 7.25 4.71
C ILE A 51 -7.23 8.10 3.44
N ARG A 52 -7.49 7.51 2.26
CA ARG A 52 -7.51 8.24 0.99
C ARG A 52 -8.59 9.33 0.96
N VAL A 53 -9.80 9.04 1.43
CA VAL A 53 -10.90 10.02 1.52
C VAL A 53 -10.51 11.19 2.42
N VAL A 54 -10.03 10.89 3.63
CA VAL A 54 -9.68 11.91 4.63
C VAL A 54 -8.52 12.78 4.13
N LEU A 55 -7.46 12.18 3.58
CA LEU A 55 -6.33 12.92 3.01
C LEU A 55 -6.74 13.81 1.83
N TYR A 56 -7.57 13.30 0.92
CA TYR A 56 -8.05 14.09 -0.22
C TYR A 56 -8.91 15.28 0.24
N ALA A 57 -9.81 15.06 1.21
CA ALA A 57 -10.70 16.10 1.74
C ALA A 57 -9.92 17.20 2.47
N LEU A 58 -9.04 16.83 3.40
CA LEU A 58 -8.17 17.79 4.10
C LEU A 58 -7.20 18.49 3.13
N GLY A 59 -6.79 17.77 2.09
CA GLY A 59 -5.94 18.28 1.02
C GLY A 59 -6.55 19.40 0.19
N GLN A 60 -7.88 19.54 0.18
CA GLN A 60 -8.54 20.65 -0.52
C GLN A 60 -8.18 22.01 0.10
N ASP A 61 -8.06 22.06 1.43
CA ASP A 61 -7.65 23.26 2.17
C ASP A 61 -6.14 23.32 2.43
N ASN A 62 -5.46 22.16 2.38
CA ASN A 62 -4.01 22.03 2.55
C ASN A 62 -3.38 21.18 1.42
N PRO A 63 -3.10 21.77 0.25
CA PRO A 63 -2.62 21.03 -0.93
C PRO A 63 -1.36 20.20 -0.69
N THR A 64 -0.51 20.60 0.27
CA THR A 64 0.71 19.84 0.62
C THR A 64 0.40 18.43 1.12
N LEU A 65 -0.80 18.15 1.66
CA LEU A 65 -1.19 16.80 2.03
C LEU A 65 -1.39 15.90 0.79
N ILE A 66 -2.00 16.45 -0.27
CA ILE A 66 -2.14 15.75 -1.54
C ILE A 66 -0.78 15.53 -2.18
N ASP A 67 0.05 16.58 -2.23
CA ASP A 67 1.39 16.48 -2.80
C ASP A 67 2.23 15.43 -2.08
N THR A 68 2.16 15.39 -0.75
CA THR A 68 2.92 14.42 0.06
C THR A 68 2.37 13.01 -0.11
N ALA A 69 1.04 12.81 -0.11
CA ALA A 69 0.44 11.50 -0.34
C ALA A 69 0.78 10.96 -1.74
N ASN A 70 0.69 11.79 -2.77
CA ASN A 70 1.08 11.39 -4.13
C ASN A 70 2.58 11.07 -4.20
N ALA A 71 3.45 11.86 -3.56
CA ALA A 71 4.88 11.54 -3.48
C ALA A 71 5.16 10.22 -2.72
N ILE A 72 4.35 9.86 -1.73
CA ILE A 72 4.43 8.55 -1.06
C ILE A 72 4.03 7.42 -2.03
N SER A 73 2.96 7.60 -2.80
CA SER A 73 2.55 6.65 -3.86
C SER A 73 3.69 6.43 -4.86
N ASP A 74 4.25 7.51 -5.40
CA ASP A 74 5.36 7.45 -6.36
C ASP A 74 6.60 6.79 -5.75
N ALA A 75 6.87 7.03 -4.46
CA ALA A 75 7.99 6.39 -3.77
C ALA A 75 7.78 4.87 -3.64
N ARG A 76 6.56 4.39 -3.37
CA ARG A 76 6.28 2.95 -3.30
C ARG A 76 6.48 2.27 -4.65
N ASP A 77 6.00 2.89 -5.72
CA ASP A 77 6.17 2.41 -7.09
C ASP A 77 7.65 2.40 -7.52
N MET A 78 8.42 3.41 -7.09
CA MET A 78 9.87 3.41 -7.28
C MET A 78 10.55 2.25 -6.53
N PHE A 79 10.12 1.94 -5.31
CA PHE A 79 10.76 0.91 -4.49
C PHE A 79 10.41 -0.51 -4.93
N ASP A 80 9.17 -0.82 -5.30
CA ASP A 80 8.81 -2.20 -5.64
C ASP A 80 9.62 -2.75 -6.84
N SER A 81 10.00 -1.89 -7.79
CA SER A 81 10.95 -2.20 -8.86
C SER A 81 10.61 -3.46 -9.66
N ASP A 82 9.31 -3.67 -9.91
CA ASP A 82 8.80 -4.78 -10.72
C ASP A 82 8.42 -4.35 -12.16
N GLY A 83 8.47 -3.04 -12.44
CA GLY A 83 8.21 -2.47 -13.75
C GLY A 83 6.72 -2.37 -14.11
N ILE A 84 5.84 -2.55 -13.13
CA ILE A 84 4.38 -2.45 -13.24
C ILE A 84 3.93 -1.37 -12.27
N ASP A 85 3.07 -0.45 -12.73
CA ASP A 85 2.43 0.53 -11.85
C ASP A 85 1.38 -0.18 -10.99
N ASN A 86 1.77 -0.54 -9.76
CA ASN A 86 0.95 -1.26 -8.78
C ASN A 86 0.39 -0.33 -7.70
N ASP A 87 0.46 0.98 -7.93
CA ASP A 87 -0.07 2.00 -7.07
C ASP A 87 -0.83 3.04 -7.88
N GLN A 88 -1.56 3.93 -7.21
CA GLN A 88 -2.10 5.11 -7.86
C GLN A 88 -2.15 6.26 -6.87
N PRO A 89 -1.88 7.51 -7.33
CA PRO A 89 -2.00 8.70 -6.50
C PRO A 89 -3.40 8.84 -5.95
N ILE A 90 -3.58 9.60 -4.85
CA ILE A 90 -4.91 9.90 -4.30
C ILE A 90 -5.69 10.89 -5.18
N THR A 91 -5.07 11.39 -6.25
CA THR A 91 -5.70 12.25 -7.27
C THR A 91 -5.51 11.70 -8.69
N ALA A 92 -6.60 11.37 -9.38
CA ALA A 92 -6.59 10.88 -10.77
C ALA A 92 -7.74 11.51 -11.57
N GLY A 93 -7.64 12.80 -11.89
CA GLY A 93 -8.75 13.58 -12.47
C GLY A 93 -9.87 13.94 -11.47
N GLY A 94 -9.63 13.68 -10.19
CA GLY A 94 -10.56 13.81 -9.06
C GLY A 94 -10.03 13.01 -7.88
N ALA A 95 -10.83 12.78 -6.86
CA ALA A 95 -10.48 11.88 -5.76
C ALA A 95 -10.28 10.45 -6.29
N ASN A 96 -9.15 9.83 -5.96
CA ASN A 96 -8.89 8.42 -6.25
C ASN A 96 -8.85 7.60 -4.96
N ILE A 97 -9.96 6.94 -4.67
CA ILE A 97 -10.21 6.27 -3.39
C ILE A 97 -9.98 4.75 -3.46
N ILE A 98 -10.13 4.16 -4.65
CA ILE A 98 -10.09 2.71 -4.86
C ILE A 98 -9.10 2.44 -5.99
N PRO A 99 -7.79 2.34 -5.70
CA PRO A 99 -6.78 2.08 -6.71
C PRO A 99 -6.92 0.65 -7.25
N THR A 100 -7.12 0.51 -8.56
CA THR A 100 -7.31 -0.78 -9.23
C THR A 100 -6.69 -0.80 -10.62
N ASP A 101 -6.48 -2.01 -11.15
CA ASP A 101 -6.17 -2.22 -12.56
C ASP A 101 -7.34 -1.81 -13.48
N ALA A 102 -7.13 -1.95 -14.80
CA ALA A 102 -8.14 -1.62 -15.81
C ALA A 102 -9.43 -2.45 -15.73
N ASN A 103 -9.44 -3.55 -14.97
CA ASN A 103 -10.60 -4.42 -14.77
C ASN A 103 -11.32 -4.14 -13.44
N GLY A 104 -10.86 -3.17 -12.64
CA GLY A 104 -11.40 -2.90 -11.31
C GLY A 104 -10.93 -3.90 -10.25
N LEU A 105 -9.83 -4.61 -10.50
CA LEU A 105 -9.22 -5.53 -9.53
C LEU A 105 -8.15 -4.78 -8.73
N ALA A 106 -8.11 -5.01 -7.42
CA ALA A 106 -7.01 -4.52 -6.59
C ALA A 106 -5.68 -5.04 -7.15
N PHE A 107 -4.63 -4.22 -7.11
CA PHE A 107 -3.30 -4.65 -7.52
C PHE A 107 -2.78 -5.77 -6.61
N GLY A 108 -1.79 -6.52 -7.08
CA GLY A 108 -1.14 -7.58 -6.32
C GLY A 108 0.37 -7.39 -6.38
N ARG A 109 1.03 -7.31 -5.22
CA ARG A 109 2.49 -7.24 -5.14
C ARG A 109 3.07 -8.58 -4.71
N SER A 110 4.24 -8.94 -5.26
CA SER A 110 5.02 -10.06 -4.76
C SER A 110 5.60 -9.75 -3.38
N VAL A 111 6.10 -10.78 -2.69
CA VAL A 111 6.74 -10.58 -1.39
C VAL A 111 7.98 -9.69 -1.52
N GLU A 112 8.76 -9.86 -2.59
CA GLU A 112 9.94 -9.03 -2.89
C GLU A 112 9.56 -7.56 -3.07
N SER A 113 8.51 -7.27 -3.84
CA SER A 113 7.97 -5.91 -4.03
C SER A 113 7.58 -5.28 -2.68
N VAL A 114 6.87 -6.04 -1.83
CA VAL A 114 6.48 -5.58 -0.48
C VAL A 114 7.71 -5.32 0.40
N LEU A 115 8.69 -6.22 0.39
CA LEU A 115 9.94 -6.08 1.17
C LEU A 115 10.71 -4.82 0.77
N ARG A 116 10.85 -4.56 -0.53
CA ARG A 116 11.52 -3.35 -1.04
C ARG A 116 10.85 -2.06 -0.55
N ILE A 117 9.51 -2.03 -0.56
CA ILE A 117 8.75 -0.89 -0.03
C ILE A 117 9.01 -0.70 1.46
N VAL A 118 8.86 -1.75 2.28
CA VAL A 118 9.01 -1.60 3.75
C VAL A 118 10.46 -1.37 4.17
N TYR A 119 11.43 -1.78 3.36
CA TYR A 119 12.84 -1.46 3.55
C TYR A 119 13.27 -0.12 2.93
N LEU A 120 12.37 0.56 2.21
CA LEU A 120 12.60 1.84 1.53
C LEU A 120 13.80 1.81 0.57
N ASN A 121 13.97 0.71 -0.18
CA ASN A 121 14.98 0.59 -1.23
C ASN A 121 14.61 -0.48 -2.27
N SER A 122 14.98 -0.24 -3.52
CA SER A 122 14.78 -1.16 -4.65
C SER A 122 15.61 -2.45 -4.57
N ASP A 123 16.70 -2.44 -3.80
CA ASP A 123 17.63 -3.57 -3.71
C ASP A 123 17.09 -4.71 -2.84
N GLY A 124 16.01 -4.45 -2.08
CA GLY A 124 15.38 -5.42 -1.17
C GLY A 124 16.23 -5.74 0.06
N LEU A 125 17.26 -4.94 0.35
CA LEU A 125 18.12 -5.12 1.51
C LEU A 125 17.47 -4.52 2.76
N PRO A 126 17.67 -5.11 3.96
CA PRO A 126 17.17 -4.54 5.22
C PRO A 126 17.48 -3.05 5.39
N GLY A 127 16.47 -2.28 5.81
CA GLY A 127 16.52 -0.83 5.85
C GLY A 127 15.18 -0.23 6.25
N GLY A 128 15.04 1.10 6.12
CA GLY A 128 13.76 1.80 6.30
C GLY A 128 13.07 1.49 7.63
N PHE A 129 11.84 0.97 7.56
CA PHE A 129 11.04 0.63 8.75
C PHE A 129 11.54 -0.63 9.48
N PHE A 130 12.31 -1.48 8.79
CA PHE A 130 12.83 -2.73 9.32
C PHE A 130 14.34 -2.81 9.08
N PRO A 131 15.14 -1.99 9.79
CA PRO A 131 16.59 -1.88 9.57
C PRO A 131 17.35 -3.18 9.85
N ASN A 132 16.78 -4.07 10.66
CA ASN A 132 17.34 -5.40 10.96
C ASN A 132 16.70 -6.53 10.11
N GLY A 133 15.83 -6.17 9.17
CA GLY A 133 15.07 -7.12 8.35
C GLY A 133 13.84 -7.70 9.06
N LEU A 134 12.97 -8.31 8.26
CA LEU A 134 11.88 -9.16 8.74
C LEU A 134 12.40 -10.58 9.01
N ASN A 135 11.74 -11.28 9.94
CA ASN A 135 12.11 -12.63 10.37
C ASN A 135 11.37 -13.75 9.60
N GLY A 136 10.69 -13.42 8.49
CA GLY A 136 9.94 -14.37 7.69
C GLY A 136 10.85 -15.16 6.74
N THR A 137 10.53 -16.45 6.53
CA THR A 137 11.07 -17.23 5.42
C THR A 137 10.16 -17.02 4.23
N PHE A 138 10.60 -16.20 3.28
CA PHE A 138 9.90 -15.93 2.04
C PHE A 138 10.59 -16.75 0.96
N ALA A 139 9.91 -17.74 0.41
CA ALA A 139 10.44 -18.70 -0.56
C ALA A 139 9.63 -18.66 -1.85
#